data_AF-A0A397BJW8-F1
#
_entry.id   AF-A0A397BJW8-F1
#
_cell.length_a   1.000
_cell.length_b   1.000
_cell.length_c   1.000
_cell.angle_alpha   90.00
_cell.angle_beta   90.00
_cell.angle_gamma   90.00
#
_symmetry.space_group_name_H-M   'P 1'
#
loop_
_entity.id
_entity.type
_entity.pdbx_description
1 polymer ?
#
loop_
_entity_poly.entity_id
_entity_poly.type
_entity_poly.pdbx_seq_one_letter_code
_entity_poly.pdbx_strand_id
1 'polypeptide(L)'
;MASHAKICVLLGFDSRTPQQLKYQEANRFVTLFLYLNDVDEGGETVFPYSPERLVTNIDRGAMSECSEGLAVPPTRLHAALFYAQTGANDLDPKSLHGGCPPAKGVKCKQRFQHPIDII
;
A
#
# COMPACT_ATOMS: atom_id res chain seq x y z
N MET A 1 25.16 13.93 51.96
CA MET A 1 24.02 14.62 51.35
C MET A 1 24.09 14.43 49.85
N ALA A 2 23.21 13.62 49.26
CA ALA A 2 23.02 13.54 47.82
C ALA A 2 21.53 13.35 47.57
N SER A 3 20.87 14.45 47.22
CA SER A 3 19.44 14.50 46.91
C SER A 3 19.23 13.85 45.54
N HIS A 4 18.48 12.75 45.50
CA HIS A 4 18.04 12.15 44.24
C HIS A 4 16.67 12.73 43.90
N ALA A 5 16.60 13.51 42.82
CA ALA A 5 15.33 14.00 42.29
C ALA A 5 14.55 12.83 41.66
N LYS A 6 13.31 12.60 42.14
CA LYS A 6 12.34 11.72 41.49
C LYS A 6 11.50 12.57 40.53
N ILE A 7 11.68 12.35 39.23
CA ILE A 7 10.74 12.82 38.21
C ILE A 7 9.45 11.98 38.34
N CYS A 8 8.35 12.65 38.65
CA CYS A 8 7.01 12.06 38.66
C CYS A 8 6.38 12.36 37.29
N VAL A 9 6.26 11.35 36.42
CA VAL A 9 5.38 11.45 35.25
C VAL A 9 4.07 10.77 35.63
N LEU A 10 3.05 11.60 35.87
CA LEU A 10 1.67 11.16 36.02
C LEU A 10 1.14 10.70 34.66
N LEU A 11 1.27 9.40 34.36
CA LEU A 11 0.42 8.75 33.36
C LEU A 11 -0.27 7.58 34.06
N GLY A 12 -1.58 7.69 34.23
CA GLY A 12 -2.39 6.61 34.79
C GLY A 12 -2.31 5.38 33.89
N PHE A 13 -1.63 4.34 34.37
CA PHE A 13 -1.59 3.03 33.74
C PHE A 13 -2.75 2.18 34.26
N ASP A 14 -3.78 1.95 33.43
CA ASP A 14 -4.71 0.83 33.60
C ASP A 14 -3.89 -0.47 33.45
N SER A 15 -3.91 -1.31 34.48
CA SER A 15 -3.12 -2.54 34.62
C SER A 15 -3.61 -3.71 33.75
N ARG A 16 -4.26 -3.45 32.63
CA ARG A 16 -4.73 -4.49 31.71
C ARG A 16 -3.74 -4.68 30.56
N THR A 17 -2.79 -5.58 30.81
CA THR A 17 -1.87 -6.22 29.85
C THR A 17 -1.04 -5.28 28.96
N PRO A 18 0.31 -5.29 29.04
CA PRO A 18 1.11 -4.60 28.03
C PRO A 18 0.77 -5.22 26.66
N GLN A 19 0.23 -4.41 25.74
CA GLN A 19 0.14 -4.81 24.34
C GLN A 19 1.57 -5.15 23.92
N GLN A 20 1.82 -6.43 23.63
CA GLN A 20 3.13 -6.88 23.19
C GLN A 20 3.52 -6.04 21.98
N LEU A 21 4.68 -5.35 22.04
CA LEU A 21 5.25 -4.69 20.87
C LEU A 21 5.40 -5.76 19.79
N LYS A 22 4.56 -5.66 18.75
CA LYS A 22 4.60 -6.55 17.61
C LYS A 22 5.98 -6.38 16.98
N TYR A 23 6.78 -7.45 16.99
CA TYR A 23 8.08 -7.46 16.34
C TYR A 23 7.89 -7.06 14.88
N GLN A 24 8.48 -5.92 14.50
CA GLN A 24 8.40 -5.40 13.15
C GLN A 24 9.56 -5.97 12.34
N GLU A 25 9.28 -6.94 11.48
CA GLU A 25 10.17 -7.19 10.36
C GLU A 25 10.09 -6.00 9.40
N ALA A 26 11.23 -5.61 8.82
CA ALA A 26 11.28 -4.50 7.86
C ALA A 26 10.37 -4.80 6.67
N ASN A 27 9.22 -4.13 6.64
CA ASN A 27 8.23 -4.29 5.59
C ASN A 27 8.09 -2.97 4.82
N ARG A 28 7.68 -3.07 3.56
CA ARG A 28 7.53 -1.91 2.66
C ARG A 28 6.26 -1.18 3.06
N PHE A 29 6.39 -0.09 3.83
CA PHE A 29 5.24 0.65 4.35
C PHE A 29 4.37 1.20 3.23
N VAL A 30 5.02 1.81 2.24
CA VAL A 30 4.37 2.53 1.16
C VAL A 30 5.07 2.22 -0.16
N THR A 31 4.26 2.05 -1.20
CA THR A 31 4.74 1.87 -2.57
C THR A 31 4.18 2.98 -3.46
N LEU A 32 5.05 3.57 -4.27
CA LEU A 32 4.71 4.53 -5.32
C LEU A 32 5.04 3.90 -6.68
N PHE A 33 4.05 3.84 -7.56
CA PHE A 33 4.26 3.59 -8.98
C PHE A 33 4.16 4.88 -9.76
N LEU A 34 5.24 5.25 -10.46
CA LEU A 34 5.24 6.33 -11.44
C LEU A 34 5.13 5.73 -12.85
N TYR A 35 4.13 6.15 -13.62
CA TYR A 35 3.94 5.69 -15.00
C TYR A 35 4.74 6.57 -15.97
N LEU A 36 5.66 5.95 -16.71
CA LEU A 36 6.61 6.65 -17.57
C LEU A 36 6.09 6.87 -18.99
N ASN A 37 4.98 6.22 -19.35
CA ASN A 37 4.30 6.39 -20.64
C ASN A 37 2.81 6.04 -20.54
N ASP A 38 2.05 6.47 -21.54
CA ASP A 38 0.67 6.04 -21.75
C ASP A 38 0.63 4.63 -22.35
N VAL A 39 -0.38 3.84 -21.99
CA VAL A 39 -0.71 2.59 -22.68
C VAL A 39 -2.10 2.74 -23.30
N ASP A 40 -2.22 2.43 -24.59
CA ASP A 40 -3.46 2.62 -25.35
C ASP A 40 -4.60 1.74 -24.83
N GLU A 41 -4.30 0.47 -24.54
CA GLU A 41 -5.29 -0.50 -24.09
C GLU A 41 -4.65 -1.51 -23.12
N GLY A 42 -5.28 -1.72 -21.97
CA GLY A 42 -4.76 -2.60 -20.93
C GLY A 42 -3.67 -1.97 -20.08
N GLY A 43 -2.88 -2.82 -19.43
CA GLY A 43 -1.73 -2.34 -18.66
C GLY A 43 -2.07 -1.68 -17.32
N GLU A 44 -3.27 -1.82 -16.79
CA GLU A 44 -3.69 -1.25 -15.51
C GLU A 44 -2.87 -1.83 -14.36
N THR A 45 -2.75 -1.05 -13.29
CA THR A 45 -2.45 -1.60 -11.97
C THR A 45 -3.77 -1.84 -11.27
N VAL A 46 -4.04 -3.08 -10.86
CA VAL A 46 -5.33 -3.47 -10.27
C VAL A 46 -5.19 -3.79 -8.80
N PHE A 47 -6.23 -3.48 -8.02
CA PHE A 47 -6.34 -3.73 -6.59
C PHE A 47 -7.66 -4.48 -6.32
N PRO A 48 -7.67 -5.82 -6.39
CA PRO A 48 -8.91 -6.61 -6.40
C PRO A 48 -9.80 -6.40 -5.18
N TYR A 49 -9.21 -6.12 -4.02
CA TYR A 49 -9.93 -5.93 -2.75
C TYR A 49 -10.23 -4.46 -2.40
N SER A 50 -9.86 -3.51 -3.27
CA SER A 50 -10.15 -2.09 -3.03
C SER A 50 -11.56 -1.73 -3.52
N PRO A 51 -12.39 -1.06 -2.69
CA PRO A 51 -13.84 -0.89 -2.92
C PRO A 51 -14.21 0.15 -4.00
N GLU A 52 -13.26 0.72 -4.73
CA GLU A 52 -13.54 1.79 -5.70
C GLU A 52 -13.30 1.32 -7.12
N ARG A 53 -14.34 0.80 -7.79
CA ARG A 53 -14.28 0.51 -9.23
C ARG A 53 -15.12 1.54 -9.99
N LEU A 54 -14.44 2.52 -10.59
CA LEU A 54 -15.08 3.53 -11.43
C LEU A 54 -15.50 2.98 -12.81
N VAL A 55 -14.94 1.83 -13.23
CA VAL A 55 -15.21 1.20 -14.52
C VAL A 55 -15.60 -0.28 -14.35
N THR A 56 -16.88 -0.58 -14.48
CA THR A 56 -17.42 -1.95 -14.44
C THR A 56 -17.42 -2.58 -15.85
N ASN A 57 -17.46 -3.91 -15.93
CA ASN A 57 -17.56 -4.69 -17.19
C ASN A 57 -16.33 -4.67 -18.11
N ILE A 58 -15.11 -4.60 -17.57
CA ILE A 58 -13.90 -4.89 -18.35
C ILE A 58 -13.62 -6.39 -18.25
N ASP A 59 -13.90 -7.14 -19.31
CA ASP A 59 -13.45 -8.52 -19.45
C ASP A 59 -12.04 -8.53 -20.04
N ARG A 60 -11.07 -9.01 -19.25
CA ARG A 60 -9.67 -9.17 -19.68
C ARG A 60 -9.29 -10.61 -19.95
N GLY A 61 -10.25 -11.54 -19.96
CA GLY A 61 -10.11 -12.94 -20.30
C GLY A 61 -9.11 -13.71 -19.41
N ALA A 62 -7.82 -13.49 -19.65
CA ALA A 62 -6.71 -14.25 -19.09
C ALA A 62 -6.43 -14.04 -17.58
N MET A 63 -6.97 -12.98 -16.96
CA MET A 63 -6.78 -12.68 -15.54
C MET A 63 -8.04 -12.08 -14.93
N SER A 64 -8.78 -12.85 -14.12
CA SER A 64 -10.03 -12.39 -13.49
C SER A 64 -9.81 -11.24 -12.51
N GLU A 65 -8.62 -11.15 -11.89
CA GLU A 65 -8.26 -10.05 -11.01
C GLU A 65 -8.18 -8.71 -11.75
N CYS A 66 -7.98 -8.73 -13.08
CA CYS A 66 -8.06 -7.51 -13.89
C CYS A 66 -9.50 -6.99 -14.02
N SER A 67 -10.48 -7.87 -13.82
CA SER A 67 -11.91 -7.58 -13.89
C SER A 67 -12.52 -7.20 -12.54
N GLU A 68 -11.75 -7.27 -11.44
CA GLU A 68 -12.22 -7.01 -10.07
C GLU A 68 -11.51 -5.82 -9.38
N GLY A 69 -12.21 -5.14 -8.46
CA GLY A 69 -11.66 -4.04 -7.64
C GLY A 69 -11.25 -2.78 -8.41
N LEU A 70 -10.42 -1.94 -7.79
CA LEU A 70 -9.90 -0.69 -8.38
C LEU A 70 -8.91 -1.00 -9.50
N ALA A 71 -9.05 -0.33 -10.65
CA ALA A 71 -8.12 -0.42 -11.77
C ALA A 71 -7.58 0.96 -12.12
N VAL A 72 -6.25 1.11 -12.10
CA VAL A 72 -5.56 2.37 -12.38
C VAL A 72 -4.87 2.28 -13.73
N PRO A 73 -5.35 2.99 -14.76
CA PRO A 73 -4.70 3.01 -16.07
C PRO A 73 -3.33 3.69 -16.00
N PRO A 74 -2.34 3.20 -16.76
CA PRO A 74 -1.03 3.81 -16.82
C PRO A 74 -1.06 5.03 -17.74
N THR A 75 -1.27 6.21 -17.15
CA THR A 75 -1.19 7.50 -17.84
C THR A 75 0.16 8.13 -17.57
N ARG A 76 0.86 8.62 -18.60
CA ARG A 76 2.18 9.23 -18.47
C ARG A 76 2.16 10.32 -17.40
N LEU A 77 3.21 10.34 -16.58
CA LEU A 77 3.40 11.28 -15.46
C LEU A 77 2.38 11.16 -14.31
N HIS A 78 1.44 10.22 -14.37
CA HIS A 78 0.57 9.92 -13.23
C HIS A 78 1.23 8.90 -12.31
N ALA A 79 0.75 8.84 -11.08
CA ALA A 79 1.25 7.91 -10.09
C ALA A 79 0.15 7.26 -9.26
N ALA A 80 0.42 6.04 -8.78
CA ALA A 80 -0.39 5.34 -7.80
C ALA A 80 0.41 5.17 -6.51
N LEU A 81 -0.06 5.77 -5.42
CA LEU A 81 0.50 5.66 -4.08
C LEU A 81 -0.43 4.82 -3.22
N PHE A 82 0.11 3.82 -2.53
CA PHE A 82 -0.67 2.97 -1.62
C PHE A 82 0.18 2.45 -0.47
N TYR A 83 -0.46 2.25 0.67
CA TYR A 83 0.14 1.72 1.88
C TYR A 83 -0.05 0.21 1.90
N ALA A 84 1.00 -0.54 2.25
CA ALA A 84 0.92 -2.00 2.41
C ALA A 84 0.42 -2.41 3.80
N GLN A 85 0.29 -1.44 4.71
CA GLN A 85 -0.06 -1.67 6.11
C GLN A 85 -0.99 -0.59 6.64
N THR A 86 -1.76 -0.97 7.67
CA THR A 86 -2.56 -0.04 8.47
C THR A 86 -1.67 0.73 9.45
N GLY A 87 -2.22 1.78 10.09
CA GLY A 87 -1.53 2.48 11.18
C GLY A 87 -1.23 1.62 12.41
N ALA A 88 -1.82 0.42 12.50
CA ALA A 88 -1.55 -0.57 13.55
C ALA A 88 -0.44 -1.59 13.16
N ASN A 89 0.20 -1.41 12.01
CA ASN A 89 1.20 -2.35 11.44
C ASN A 89 0.62 -3.73 11.11
N ASP A 90 -0.65 -3.79 10.73
CA ASP A 90 -1.25 -4.96 10.10
C ASP A 90 -1.15 -4.83 8.59
N LEU A 91 -0.87 -5.93 7.88
CA LEU A 91 -0.90 -5.94 6.42
C LEU A 91 -2.30 -5.51 5.96
N ASP A 92 -2.37 -4.54 5.05
CA ASP A 92 -3.64 -4.10 4.48
C ASP A 92 -3.98 -4.98 3.26
N PRO A 93 -5.02 -5.84 3.31
CA PRO A 93 -5.40 -6.67 2.16
C PRO A 93 -5.79 -5.84 0.93
N LYS A 94 -6.27 -4.60 1.11
CA LYS A 94 -6.64 -3.70 0.00
C LYS A 94 -5.43 -3.24 -0.81
N SER A 95 -4.22 -3.40 -0.27
CA SER A 95 -2.96 -3.09 -0.93
C SER A 95 -2.48 -4.18 -1.90
N LEU A 96 -3.14 -5.36 -1.90
CA LEU A 96 -2.84 -6.42 -2.86
C LEU A 96 -3.06 -5.86 -4.27
N HIS A 97 -2.01 -5.93 -5.08
CA HIS A 97 -2.01 -5.33 -6.39
C HIS A 97 -1.39 -6.22 -7.45
N GLY A 98 -1.91 -6.12 -8.66
CA GLY A 98 -1.44 -6.80 -9.87
C GLY A 98 -1.13 -5.82 -10.99
N GLY A 99 -0.41 -6.30 -12.01
CA GLY A 99 -0.25 -5.60 -13.27
C GLY A 99 -0.96 -6.38 -14.36
N CYS A 100 -2.01 -5.79 -14.95
CA CYS A 100 -2.67 -6.40 -16.09
C CYS A 100 -1.78 -6.34 -17.33
N PRO A 101 -1.83 -7.35 -18.21
CA PRO A 101 -1.12 -7.31 -19.48
C PRO A 101 -1.58 -6.11 -20.33
N PRO A 102 -0.66 -5.36 -20.96
CA PRO A 102 -1.01 -4.44 -22.04
C PRO A 102 -1.60 -5.23 -23.21
N ALA A 103 -2.77 -4.82 -23.70
CA ALA A 103 -3.34 -5.35 -24.94
C ALA A 103 -2.73 -4.65 -26.16
N LYS A 104 -2.43 -3.35 -26.03
CA LYS A 104 -1.78 -2.55 -27.08
C LYS A 104 -0.74 -1.60 -26.48
N GLY A 105 0.48 -1.66 -26.99
CA GLY A 105 1.61 -0.85 -26.55
C GLY A 105 2.49 -1.54 -25.49
N VAL A 106 3.37 -0.77 -24.86
CA VAL A 106 4.31 -1.25 -23.84
C VAL A 106 4.09 -0.46 -22.55
N LYS A 107 4.08 -1.11 -21.39
CA LYS A 107 3.95 -0.44 -20.09
C LYS A 107 5.33 -0.24 -19.45
N CYS A 108 5.73 1.02 -19.26
CA CYS A 108 6.91 1.39 -18.49
C CYS A 108 6.49 2.07 -17.17
N LYS A 109 6.94 1.53 -16.04
CA LYS A 109 6.74 2.13 -14.73
C LYS A 109 7.98 2.04 -13.86
N GLN A 110 8.18 3.04 -13.01
CA GLN A 110 9.17 3.00 -11.95
C GLN A 110 8.49 2.70 -10.62
N ARG A 111 9.04 1.76 -9.85
CA ARG A 111 8.60 1.40 -8.50
C ARG A 111 9.54 2.05 -7.49
N PHE A 112 8.97 2.81 -6.56
CA PHE A 112 9.64 3.29 -5.36
C PHE A 112 8.98 2.67 -4.13
N GLN A 113 9.79 2.23 -3.16
CA GLN A 113 9.29 1.61 -1.94
C GLN A 113 10.10 2.11 -0.77
N HIS A 114 9.41 2.55 0.26
CA HIS A 114 10.05 2.95 1.51
C HIS A 114 9.81 1.89 2.59
N PRO A 115 10.88 1.40 3.25
CA PRO A 115 10.73 0.58 4.45
C PRO A 115 10.16 1.44 5.59
N ILE A 116 9.60 0.77 6.60
CA ILE A 116 9.35 1.39 7.90
C ILE A 116 10.71 1.63 8.56
N ASP A 117 11.22 2.86 8.47
CA ASP A 117 12.21 3.37 9.42
C ASP A 117 11.43 4.27 10.41
N ILE A 118 10.78 3.67 11.40
CA ILE A 118 10.31 4.42 12.57
C ILE A 118 11.56 4.79 13.36
N ILE A 119 11.92 6.08 13.34
CA ILE A 119 12.90 6.69 14.25
C ILE A 119 12.36 6.64 15.67
#